data_AF-A0A2I1GSL3-F1
#
_entry.id   AF-A0A2I1GSL3-F1
#
_cell.length_a   1.000
_cell.length_b   1.000
_cell.length_c   1.000
_cell.angle_alpha   90.00
_cell.angle_beta   90.00
_cell.angle_gamma   90.00
#
_symmetry.space_group_name_H-M   'P 1'
#
loop_
_entity.id
_entity.type
_entity.pdbx_description
1 polymer ?
#
loop_
_entity_poly.entity_id
_entity_poly.type
_entity_poly.pdbx_seq_one_letter_code
_entity_poly.pdbx_strand_id
1 'polypeptide(L)'
;MSDELLRIKNDKGQIIVGILERKLPKESTRGTKIGIMCHGVQAHKNFSFQPKLAKELPFDTFRFDFRGYGESDFISIDYGSCENEINDIDTVVEYLEREYGYQLYAIISHSMGNLPSYHYVTRIRRNIPHLVAISARYHFSNLLRNYPKEFLKKFKNEGFKVDEYKFYGEIKRVMTTYESFSNFVSIDMSFVRELPESTSVLILHGTNDEYTTPNDAAEFSNVVPNNTLKVIIGANHSYSDHHNELVSAIREYFSDEFQSTRFFEKNKFMSSIPRYLNVEGVTNFRDLGGYPNVTRKYVRKRFIFRSGNLNGITENGIKTLNLLNIQNVFDFRSTPEVQDIGFVNIPGISRIHISIFKDADHSKEALFKKWSSYIQDYEGSSNVCMIILDEGGPAYKVVFRHILNYPNRPFIIHGAMGKDRTGVLCMLVLKLCGVSDDIIAREYEITNRNIQYNEDIIKTYYDLCKGHFTMDEIRKVMNAKYESMILTLHKFSDMYGTVDNYLNEYLGFTQREIDQIKNNLIADHAENIDNYKRDNELLHLKSAL
;
A
#
# COMPACT_ATOMS: atom_id res chain seq x y z
N MET A 1 -0.76 -4.59 -29.69
CA MET A 1 -1.74 -4.64 -28.59
C MET A 1 -3.02 -5.16 -29.20
N SER A 2 -3.43 -6.37 -28.84
CA SER A 2 -4.73 -6.92 -29.22
C SER A 2 -5.46 -7.24 -27.93
N ASP A 3 -6.46 -6.43 -27.61
CA ASP A 3 -7.48 -6.71 -26.61
C ASP A 3 -7.95 -8.18 -26.78
N GLU A 4 -7.87 -8.98 -25.73
CA GLU A 4 -8.29 -10.39 -25.74
C GLU A 4 -9.71 -10.51 -25.15
N LEU A 5 -10.65 -11.02 -25.94
CA LEU A 5 -12.03 -11.23 -25.50
C LEU A 5 -12.13 -12.56 -24.76
N LEU A 6 -12.51 -12.53 -23.48
CA LEU A 6 -12.67 -13.71 -22.64
C LEU A 6 -14.15 -14.01 -22.36
N ARG A 7 -14.46 -15.30 -22.25
CA ARG A 7 -15.77 -15.85 -21.87
C ARG A 7 -15.57 -16.75 -20.66
N ILE A 8 -15.81 -16.20 -19.48
CA ILE A 8 -15.56 -16.84 -18.20
C ILE A 8 -16.85 -17.49 -17.72
N LYS A 9 -16.81 -18.78 -17.40
CA LYS A 9 -17.98 -19.53 -16.94
C LYS A 9 -17.97 -19.62 -15.41
N ASN A 10 -19.06 -19.23 -14.76
CA ASN A 10 -19.22 -19.38 -13.32
C ASN A 10 -19.61 -20.83 -12.92
N ASP A 11 -19.72 -21.08 -11.62
CA ASP A 11 -20.12 -22.35 -11.01
C ASP A 11 -21.50 -22.86 -11.48
N LYS A 12 -22.42 -21.95 -11.80
CA LYS A 12 -23.76 -22.24 -12.34
C LYS A 12 -23.80 -22.39 -13.87
N GLY A 13 -22.65 -22.25 -14.52
CA GLY A 13 -22.48 -22.39 -15.94
C GLY A 13 -22.88 -21.18 -16.80
N GLN A 14 -23.10 -20.02 -16.17
CA GLN A 14 -23.40 -18.76 -16.85
C GLN A 14 -22.12 -18.07 -17.30
N ILE A 15 -22.18 -17.36 -18.42
CA ILE A 15 -21.04 -16.73 -19.08
C ILE A 15 -20.93 -15.25 -18.67
N ILE A 16 -19.74 -14.86 -18.23
CA ILE A 16 -19.30 -13.49 -18.02
C ILE A 16 -18.33 -13.13 -19.14
N VAL A 17 -18.62 -12.06 -19.87
CA VAL A 17 -17.82 -11.60 -21.01
C VAL A 17 -17.01 -10.37 -20.66
N GLY A 18 -15.71 -10.42 -20.91
CA GLY A 18 -14.83 -9.28 -20.68
C GLY A 18 -13.69 -9.19 -21.67
N ILE A 19 -12.94 -8.10 -21.56
CA ILE A 19 -11.81 -7.78 -22.42
C ILE A 19 -10.59 -7.60 -21.53
N LEU A 20 -9.57 -8.43 -21.80
CA LEU A 20 -8.25 -8.35 -21.19
C LEU A 20 -7.35 -7.42 -22.02
N GLU A 21 -6.94 -6.32 -21.40
CA GLU A 21 -6.02 -5.33 -21.93
C GLU A 21 -4.61 -5.61 -21.39
N ARG A 22 -3.73 -6.16 -22.24
CA ARG A 22 -2.36 -6.50 -21.85
C ARG A 22 -1.35 -5.44 -22.29
N LYS A 23 -0.53 -4.97 -21.36
CA LYS A 23 0.58 -4.04 -21.63
C LYS A 23 1.72 -4.72 -22.37
N LEU A 24 2.01 -5.97 -22.00
CA LEU A 24 3.04 -6.80 -22.62
C LEU A 24 2.44 -8.12 -23.11
N PRO A 25 1.72 -8.14 -24.26
CA PRO A 25 0.96 -9.31 -24.72
C PRO A 25 1.77 -10.57 -25.00
N LYS A 26 3.08 -10.44 -25.20
CA LYS A 26 3.99 -11.57 -25.51
C LYS A 26 4.68 -12.16 -24.27
N GLU A 27 4.56 -11.51 -23.11
CA GLU A 27 5.24 -11.93 -21.89
C GLU A 27 4.34 -12.80 -21.02
N SER A 28 4.91 -13.44 -19.99
CA SER A 28 4.11 -14.16 -19.00
C SER A 28 3.32 -13.17 -18.13
N THR A 29 2.09 -13.55 -17.78
CA THR A 29 1.23 -12.81 -16.84
C THR A 29 1.41 -13.28 -15.40
N ARG A 30 2.20 -14.35 -15.16
CA ARG A 30 2.36 -14.91 -13.83
C ARG A 30 3.05 -13.91 -12.90
N GLY A 31 2.38 -13.56 -11.80
CA GLY A 31 2.85 -12.60 -10.81
C GLY A 31 2.68 -11.14 -11.23
N THR A 32 2.09 -10.85 -12.40
CA THR A 32 1.87 -9.46 -12.84
C THR A 32 0.60 -8.88 -12.20
N LYS A 33 0.56 -7.56 -12.04
CA LYS A 33 -0.56 -6.83 -11.45
C LYS A 33 -1.71 -6.72 -12.45
N ILE A 34 -2.95 -6.93 -11.99
CA ILE A 34 -4.16 -6.68 -12.80
C ILE A 34 -5.18 -5.78 -12.10
N GLY A 35 -5.80 -4.89 -12.86
CA GLY A 35 -6.95 -4.09 -12.44
C GLY A 35 -8.26 -4.60 -13.01
N ILE A 36 -9.28 -4.77 -12.18
CA ILE A 36 -10.63 -5.17 -12.59
C ILE A 36 -11.51 -3.93 -12.72
N MET A 37 -12.19 -3.77 -13.86
CA MET A 37 -13.03 -2.61 -14.14
C MET A 37 -14.51 -2.99 -14.14
N CYS A 38 -15.27 -2.38 -13.22
CA CYS A 38 -16.69 -2.64 -12.97
C CYS A 38 -17.55 -1.45 -13.43
N HIS A 39 -18.48 -1.71 -14.35
CA HIS A 39 -19.39 -0.68 -14.86
C HIS A 39 -20.62 -0.45 -13.94
N GLY A 40 -21.33 0.66 -14.15
CA GLY A 40 -22.58 0.98 -13.45
C GLY A 40 -23.83 0.33 -14.05
N VAL A 41 -24.98 0.65 -13.47
CA VAL A 41 -26.29 0.24 -14.01
C VAL A 41 -26.48 0.82 -15.40
N GLN A 42 -27.06 0.05 -16.30
CA GLN A 42 -27.33 0.43 -17.70
C GLN A 42 -26.10 0.77 -18.53
N ALA A 43 -24.91 0.51 -18.01
CA ALA A 43 -23.65 0.62 -18.71
C ALA A 43 -23.17 -0.75 -19.20
N HIS A 44 -21.93 -0.79 -19.66
CA HIS A 44 -21.24 -1.98 -20.14
C HIS A 44 -19.72 -1.76 -20.09
N LYS A 45 -18.93 -2.81 -20.33
CA LYS A 45 -17.46 -2.83 -20.25
C LYS A 45 -16.74 -1.82 -21.16
N ASN A 46 -17.40 -1.33 -22.20
CA ASN A 46 -16.85 -0.33 -23.13
C ASN A 46 -17.52 1.05 -22.98
N PHE A 47 -18.26 1.28 -21.90
CA PHE A 47 -18.97 2.52 -21.66
C PHE A 47 -18.01 3.67 -21.35
N SER A 48 -18.25 4.82 -21.98
CA SER A 48 -17.63 6.10 -21.65
C SER A 48 -16.08 6.05 -21.65
N PHE A 49 -15.44 6.37 -20.52
CA PHE A 49 -13.99 6.46 -20.36
C PHE A 49 -13.29 5.10 -20.21
N GLN A 50 -14.02 3.99 -19.99
CA GLN A 50 -13.41 2.71 -19.61
C GLN A 50 -12.38 2.18 -20.61
N PRO A 51 -12.62 2.18 -21.94
CA PRO A 51 -11.62 1.71 -22.91
C PRO A 51 -10.36 2.57 -22.91
N LYS A 52 -10.51 3.88 -22.75
CA LYS A 52 -9.37 4.82 -22.70
C LYS A 52 -8.55 4.60 -21.43
N LEU A 53 -9.22 4.49 -20.28
CA LEU A 53 -8.59 4.24 -19.00
C LEU A 53 -7.81 2.91 -19.01
N ALA A 54 -8.42 1.84 -19.53
CA ALA A 54 -7.78 0.53 -19.66
C ALA A 54 -6.45 0.65 -20.41
N LYS A 55 -6.39 1.40 -21.51
CA LYS A 55 -5.18 1.60 -22.32
C LYS A 55 -4.09 2.38 -21.62
N GLU A 56 -4.43 3.42 -20.86
CA GLU A 56 -3.43 4.34 -20.29
C GLU A 56 -2.91 3.95 -18.89
N LEU A 57 -3.53 2.99 -18.22
CA LEU A 57 -3.04 2.46 -16.95
C LEU A 57 -1.70 1.72 -17.11
N PRO A 58 -0.81 1.75 -16.09
CA PRO A 58 0.53 1.14 -16.18
C PRO A 58 0.56 -0.37 -15.92
N PHE A 59 -0.59 -1.01 -15.72
CA PHE A 59 -0.75 -2.45 -15.47
C PHE A 59 -1.88 -3.01 -16.32
N ASP A 60 -1.92 -4.34 -16.47
CA ASP A 60 -2.96 -5.03 -17.25
C ASP A 60 -4.33 -4.79 -16.63
N THR A 61 -5.38 -4.71 -17.45
CA THR A 61 -6.74 -4.56 -16.93
C THR A 61 -7.71 -5.54 -17.55
N PHE A 62 -8.74 -5.90 -16.79
CA PHE A 62 -9.86 -6.67 -17.28
C PHE A 62 -11.16 -5.91 -17.03
N ARG A 63 -11.82 -5.51 -18.12
CA ARG A 63 -13.12 -4.84 -18.09
C ARG A 63 -14.18 -5.83 -18.56
N PHE A 64 -15.24 -6.02 -17.79
CA PHE A 64 -16.24 -7.05 -18.08
C PHE A 64 -17.66 -6.56 -17.88
N ASP A 65 -18.60 -7.23 -18.52
CA ASP A 65 -20.02 -6.99 -18.32
C ASP A 65 -20.50 -7.84 -17.13
N PHE A 66 -21.15 -7.23 -16.15
CA PHE A 66 -21.88 -7.99 -15.14
C PHE A 66 -22.97 -8.86 -15.80
N ARG A 67 -23.30 -10.02 -15.22
CA ARG A 67 -24.47 -10.79 -15.67
C ARG A 67 -25.72 -9.92 -15.66
N GLY A 68 -26.57 -10.07 -16.67
CA GLY A 68 -27.72 -9.18 -16.91
C GLY A 68 -27.39 -7.95 -17.78
N TYR A 69 -26.11 -7.68 -18.05
CA TYR A 69 -25.65 -6.54 -18.85
C TYR A 69 -24.79 -6.99 -20.04
N GLY A 70 -24.76 -6.14 -21.07
CA GLY A 70 -23.93 -6.30 -22.26
C GLY A 70 -23.97 -7.69 -22.90
N GLU A 71 -22.78 -8.28 -23.09
CA GLU A 71 -22.60 -9.59 -23.72
C GLU A 71 -22.61 -10.77 -22.72
N SER A 72 -22.66 -10.50 -21.42
CA SER A 72 -22.77 -11.53 -20.39
C SER A 72 -24.18 -12.11 -20.36
N ASP A 73 -24.29 -13.34 -19.85
CA ASP A 73 -25.57 -14.03 -19.78
C ASP A 73 -26.61 -13.21 -19.02
N PHE A 74 -27.83 -13.19 -19.57
CA PHE A 74 -28.92 -12.47 -18.97
C PHE A 74 -29.43 -13.19 -17.72
N ILE A 75 -29.47 -12.47 -16.62
CA ILE A 75 -30.19 -12.84 -15.39
C ILE A 75 -31.17 -11.73 -15.05
N SER A 76 -32.20 -12.04 -14.26
CA SER A 76 -33.07 -11.01 -13.70
C SER A 76 -32.23 -10.03 -12.88
N ILE A 77 -32.31 -8.75 -13.20
CA ILE A 77 -31.63 -7.69 -12.44
C ILE A 77 -32.44 -7.45 -11.17
N ASP A 78 -31.79 -7.57 -10.01
CA ASP A 78 -32.36 -7.20 -8.72
C ASP A 78 -31.60 -5.99 -8.18
N TYR A 79 -32.22 -4.81 -8.15
CA TYR A 79 -31.58 -3.62 -7.63
C TYR A 79 -31.44 -3.64 -6.11
N GLY A 80 -32.23 -4.45 -5.40
CA GLY A 80 -32.23 -4.54 -3.94
C GLY A 80 -31.08 -5.36 -3.36
N SER A 81 -30.33 -6.05 -4.22
CA SER A 81 -29.21 -6.92 -3.85
C SER A 81 -28.07 -6.72 -4.85
N CYS A 82 -26.83 -6.97 -4.43
CA CYS A 82 -25.67 -6.98 -5.33
C CYS A 82 -24.85 -8.27 -5.24
N GLU A 83 -25.44 -9.34 -4.70
CA GLU A 83 -24.75 -10.62 -4.50
C GLU A 83 -24.32 -11.27 -5.83
N ASN A 84 -25.09 -11.06 -6.91
CA ASN A 84 -24.73 -11.56 -8.23
C ASN A 84 -23.48 -10.83 -8.77
N GLU A 85 -23.44 -9.50 -8.63
CA GLU A 85 -22.30 -8.68 -9.04
C GLU A 85 -21.06 -8.96 -8.18
N ILE A 86 -21.21 -9.17 -6.86
CA ILE A 86 -20.10 -9.60 -5.99
C ILE A 86 -19.56 -10.96 -6.47
N ASN A 87 -20.45 -11.92 -6.76
CA ASN A 87 -20.06 -13.23 -7.29
C ASN A 87 -19.40 -13.15 -8.68
N ASP A 88 -19.80 -12.19 -9.51
CA ASP A 88 -19.17 -11.94 -10.80
C ASP A 88 -17.74 -11.43 -10.64
N ILE A 89 -17.52 -10.45 -9.75
CA ILE A 89 -16.17 -9.97 -9.42
C ILE A 89 -15.32 -11.16 -8.94
N ASP A 90 -15.85 -11.99 -8.04
CA ASP A 90 -15.11 -13.13 -7.50
C ASP A 90 -14.73 -14.14 -8.57
N THR A 91 -15.72 -14.53 -9.40
CA THR A 91 -15.52 -15.49 -10.50
C THR A 91 -14.44 -15.00 -11.47
N VAL A 92 -14.48 -13.71 -11.83
CA VAL A 92 -13.52 -13.08 -12.73
C VAL A 92 -12.13 -13.07 -12.11
N VAL A 93 -12.01 -12.65 -10.86
CA VAL A 93 -10.74 -12.58 -10.14
C VAL A 93 -10.12 -13.98 -10.03
N GLU A 94 -10.86 -14.97 -9.55
CA GLU A 94 -10.38 -16.34 -9.41
C GLU A 94 -9.95 -16.95 -10.74
N TYR A 95 -10.69 -16.68 -11.82
CA TYR A 95 -10.32 -17.15 -13.16
C TYR A 95 -8.99 -16.54 -13.63
N LEU A 96 -8.81 -15.22 -13.48
CA LEU A 96 -7.58 -14.53 -13.91
C LEU A 96 -6.36 -14.94 -13.07
N GLU A 97 -6.55 -15.14 -11.76
CA GLU A 97 -5.49 -15.64 -10.89
C GLU A 97 -5.11 -17.08 -11.23
N ARG A 98 -6.10 -17.95 -11.46
CA ARG A 98 -5.87 -19.38 -11.72
C ARG A 98 -5.31 -19.65 -13.12
N GLU A 99 -5.93 -19.09 -14.15
CA GLU A 99 -5.59 -19.41 -15.55
C GLU A 99 -4.40 -18.58 -16.05
N TYR A 100 -4.27 -17.33 -15.60
CA TYR A 100 -3.22 -16.41 -16.07
C TYR A 100 -2.17 -16.11 -14.99
N GLY A 101 -2.37 -16.50 -13.73
CA GLY A 101 -1.40 -16.26 -12.67
C GLY A 101 -1.29 -14.80 -12.24
N TYR A 102 -2.29 -13.97 -12.57
CA TYR A 102 -2.29 -12.55 -12.18
C TYR A 102 -2.37 -12.38 -10.65
N GLN A 103 -1.98 -11.19 -10.18
CA GLN A 103 -2.22 -10.72 -8.82
C GLN A 103 -3.22 -9.56 -8.86
N LEU A 104 -4.36 -9.71 -8.19
CA LEU A 104 -5.36 -8.64 -8.09
C LEU A 104 -4.74 -7.42 -7.42
N TYR A 105 -4.65 -6.32 -8.16
CA TYR A 105 -3.99 -5.09 -7.73
C TYR A 105 -4.99 -3.96 -7.47
N ALA A 106 -6.01 -3.83 -8.33
CA ALA A 106 -7.00 -2.77 -8.21
C ALA A 106 -8.39 -3.24 -8.60
N ILE A 107 -9.42 -2.70 -7.94
CA ILE A 107 -10.79 -2.67 -8.45
C ILE A 107 -11.11 -1.22 -8.82
N ILE A 108 -11.62 -1.00 -10.02
CA ILE A 108 -11.95 0.32 -10.56
C ILE A 108 -13.42 0.31 -10.91
N SER A 109 -14.23 1.03 -10.15
CA SER A 109 -15.68 0.95 -10.22
C SER A 109 -16.31 2.29 -10.52
N HIS A 110 -17.32 2.28 -11.41
CA HIS A 110 -18.09 3.46 -11.77
C HIS A 110 -19.55 3.32 -11.32
N SER A 111 -20.11 4.41 -10.78
CA SER A 111 -21.52 4.50 -10.44
C SER A 111 -21.96 3.35 -9.53
N MET A 112 -22.99 2.60 -9.92
CA MET A 112 -23.48 1.44 -9.17
C MET A 112 -22.49 0.28 -9.01
N GLY A 113 -21.48 0.17 -9.88
CA GLY A 113 -20.43 -0.84 -9.73
C GLY A 113 -19.63 -0.68 -8.43
N ASN A 114 -19.69 0.49 -7.79
CA ASN A 114 -19.06 0.75 -6.50
C ASN A 114 -19.65 -0.08 -5.36
N LEU A 115 -20.97 -0.30 -5.35
CA LEU A 115 -21.64 -1.05 -4.28
C LEU A 115 -21.10 -2.49 -4.14
N PRO A 116 -21.13 -3.34 -5.19
CA PRO A 116 -20.56 -4.68 -5.11
C PRO A 116 -19.04 -4.62 -4.89
N SER A 117 -18.33 -3.63 -5.43
CA SER A 117 -16.88 -3.48 -5.21
C SER A 117 -16.53 -3.21 -3.75
N TYR A 118 -17.25 -2.30 -3.07
CA TYR A 118 -17.06 -2.05 -1.64
C TYR A 118 -17.39 -3.30 -0.81
N HIS A 119 -18.47 -4.02 -1.12
CA HIS A 119 -18.78 -5.27 -0.44
C HIS A 119 -17.73 -6.34 -0.68
N TYR A 120 -17.23 -6.49 -1.91
CA TYR A 120 -16.18 -7.44 -2.26
C TYR A 120 -14.93 -7.20 -1.41
N VAL A 121 -14.46 -5.94 -1.35
CA VAL A 121 -13.26 -5.57 -0.59
C VAL A 121 -13.44 -5.70 0.93
N THR A 122 -14.63 -5.41 1.44
CA THR A 122 -14.90 -5.49 2.90
C THR A 122 -15.15 -6.90 3.40
N ARG A 123 -15.78 -7.77 2.59
CA ARG A 123 -16.20 -9.11 3.02
C ARG A 123 -15.15 -10.18 2.73
N ILE A 124 -14.35 -10.02 1.68
CA ILE A 124 -13.42 -11.07 1.26
C ILE A 124 -12.08 -10.91 1.96
N ARG A 125 -11.61 -12.00 2.55
CA ARG A 125 -10.33 -12.06 3.28
C ARG A 125 -9.12 -12.16 2.34
N ARG A 126 -9.05 -11.28 1.34
CA ARG A 126 -7.86 -11.12 0.48
C ARG A 126 -7.39 -9.67 0.51
N ASN A 127 -6.09 -9.45 0.37
CA ASN A 127 -5.55 -8.10 0.31
C ASN A 127 -5.82 -7.50 -1.08
N ILE A 128 -6.58 -6.40 -1.14
CA ILE A 128 -6.84 -5.65 -2.36
C ILE A 128 -6.19 -4.28 -2.18
N PRO A 129 -5.01 -4.02 -2.80
CA PRO A 129 -4.24 -2.81 -2.53
C PRO A 129 -4.98 -1.52 -2.89
N HIS A 130 -5.75 -1.52 -3.97
CA HIS A 130 -6.42 -0.33 -4.47
C HIS A 130 -7.89 -0.52 -4.81
N LEU A 131 -8.70 0.46 -4.43
CA LEU A 131 -10.06 0.64 -4.92
C LEU A 131 -10.16 2.04 -5.53
N VAL A 132 -10.66 2.17 -6.75
CA VAL A 132 -10.95 3.46 -7.40
C VAL A 132 -12.45 3.58 -7.55
N ALA A 133 -13.05 4.46 -6.76
CA ALA A 133 -14.48 4.68 -6.71
C ALA A 133 -14.86 5.96 -7.46
N ILE A 134 -15.47 5.82 -8.63
CA ILE A 134 -15.85 6.91 -9.53
C ILE A 134 -17.36 7.11 -9.44
N SER A 135 -17.81 8.32 -9.08
CA SER A 135 -19.24 8.68 -8.92
C SER A 135 -20.01 7.70 -8.02
N ALA A 136 -19.44 7.35 -6.87
CA ALA A 136 -20.07 6.46 -5.90
C ALA A 136 -21.23 7.18 -5.17
N ARG A 137 -22.29 6.44 -4.83
CA ARG A 137 -23.41 6.94 -4.01
C ARG A 137 -23.28 6.44 -2.59
N TYR A 138 -23.35 7.35 -1.61
CA TYR A 138 -23.36 7.00 -0.19
C TYR A 138 -24.79 6.95 0.34
N HIS A 139 -25.61 7.95 0.00
CA HIS A 139 -26.99 8.06 0.46
C HIS A 139 -27.99 7.60 -0.61
N PHE A 140 -28.28 6.30 -0.63
CA PHE A 140 -29.25 5.73 -1.57
C PHE A 140 -30.68 6.28 -1.39
N SER A 141 -31.05 6.66 -0.17
CA SER A 141 -32.35 7.26 0.14
C SER A 141 -32.60 8.59 -0.59
N ASN A 142 -31.55 9.29 -1.01
CA ASN A 142 -31.68 10.53 -1.78
C ASN A 142 -32.30 10.31 -3.18
N LEU A 143 -32.27 9.08 -3.70
CA LEU A 143 -32.96 8.73 -4.95
C LEU A 143 -34.47 8.96 -4.90
N LEU A 144 -35.08 8.92 -3.71
CA LEU A 144 -36.50 9.18 -3.54
C LEU A 144 -36.89 10.60 -3.99
N ARG A 145 -35.95 11.55 -4.01
CA ARG A 145 -36.17 12.93 -4.48
C ARG A 145 -36.46 13.01 -5.98
N ASN A 146 -36.02 12.01 -6.75
CA ASN A 146 -36.22 11.96 -8.19
C ASN A 146 -37.64 11.52 -8.58
N TYR A 147 -38.46 11.09 -7.62
CA TYR A 147 -39.79 10.55 -7.86
C TYR A 147 -40.88 11.40 -7.18
N PRO A 148 -41.93 11.82 -7.90
CA PRO A 148 -43.08 12.47 -7.29
C PRO A 148 -43.73 11.57 -6.23
N LYS A 149 -44.22 12.16 -5.13
CA LYS A 149 -44.86 11.40 -4.03
C LYS A 149 -46.04 10.54 -4.51
N GLU A 150 -46.86 11.07 -5.42
CA GLU A 150 -47.98 10.33 -6.01
C GLU A 150 -47.53 9.11 -6.82
N PHE A 151 -46.41 9.24 -7.54
CA PHE A 151 -45.81 8.11 -8.26
C PHE A 151 -45.36 7.02 -7.27
N LEU A 152 -44.66 7.39 -6.20
CA LEU A 152 -44.20 6.43 -5.19
C LEU A 152 -45.38 5.71 -4.50
N LYS A 153 -46.48 6.42 -4.25
CA LYS A 153 -47.71 5.82 -3.68
C LYS A 153 -48.35 4.84 -4.66
N LYS A 154 -48.44 5.21 -5.94
CA LYS A 154 -48.94 4.33 -7.00
C LYS A 154 -48.05 3.08 -7.15
N PHE A 155 -46.74 3.26 -7.23
CA PHE A 155 -45.77 2.17 -7.33
C PHE A 155 -45.85 1.21 -6.13
N LYS A 156 -46.03 1.74 -4.91
CA LYS A 156 -46.28 0.92 -3.71
C LYS A 156 -47.57 0.08 -3.82
N ASN A 157 -48.64 0.68 -4.32
CA ASN A 157 -49.94 0.00 -4.45
C ASN A 157 -49.95 -1.04 -5.57
N GLU A 158 -49.30 -0.75 -6.69
CA GLU A 158 -49.20 -1.65 -7.86
C GLU A 158 -48.14 -2.75 -7.66
N GLY A 159 -47.18 -2.54 -6.76
CA GLY A 159 -46.18 -3.54 -6.37
C GLY A 159 -45.01 -3.69 -7.35
N PHE A 160 -45.12 -3.16 -8.57
CA PHE A 160 -44.03 -3.15 -9.56
C PHE A 160 -44.15 -1.94 -10.51
N LYS A 161 -43.06 -1.62 -11.20
CA LYS A 161 -43.02 -0.72 -12.36
C LYS A 161 -42.28 -1.41 -13.50
N VAL A 162 -42.55 -1.01 -14.73
CA VAL A 162 -41.81 -1.46 -15.91
C VAL A 162 -41.22 -0.25 -16.59
N ASP A 163 -39.90 -0.23 -16.69
CA ASP A 163 -39.15 0.80 -17.38
C ASP A 163 -38.54 0.23 -18.67
N GLU A 164 -38.46 1.05 -19.71
CA GLU A 164 -37.80 0.70 -20.96
C GLU A 164 -36.40 1.33 -20.99
N TYR A 165 -35.39 0.48 -21.16
CA TYR A 165 -34.00 0.90 -21.20
C TYR A 165 -33.34 0.46 -22.49
N LYS A 166 -32.53 1.35 -23.05
CA LYS A 166 -31.77 1.07 -24.27
C LYS A 166 -30.41 0.49 -23.90
N PHE A 167 -30.20 -0.80 -24.17
CA PHE A 167 -28.93 -1.50 -24.03
C PHE A 167 -28.38 -1.85 -25.41
N TYR A 168 -27.20 -1.33 -25.78
CA TYR A 168 -26.56 -1.66 -27.08
C TYR A 168 -27.42 -1.42 -28.32
N GLY A 169 -28.33 -0.45 -28.27
CA GLY A 169 -29.26 -0.17 -29.37
C GLY A 169 -30.61 -0.88 -29.24
N GLU A 170 -30.72 -1.89 -28.40
CA GLU A 170 -31.96 -2.65 -28.15
C GLU A 170 -32.72 -2.10 -26.95
N ILE A 171 -34.05 -2.01 -27.06
CA ILE A 171 -34.92 -1.62 -25.94
C ILE A 171 -35.29 -2.88 -25.16
N LYS A 172 -34.90 -2.93 -23.88
CA LYS A 172 -35.30 -3.97 -22.94
C LYS A 172 -36.27 -3.40 -21.92
N ARG A 173 -37.34 -4.14 -21.66
CA ARG A 173 -38.29 -3.85 -20.58
C ARG A 173 -37.78 -4.49 -19.30
N VAL A 174 -37.54 -3.67 -18.28
CA VAL A 174 -37.08 -4.11 -16.97
C VAL A 174 -38.19 -3.88 -15.96
N MET A 175 -38.66 -4.96 -15.37
CA MET A 175 -39.62 -4.89 -14.27
C MET A 175 -38.85 -4.70 -12.96
N THR A 176 -39.20 -3.66 -12.20
CA THR A 176 -38.67 -3.42 -10.86
C THR A 176 -39.80 -3.55 -9.86
N THR A 177 -39.67 -4.47 -8.89
CA THR A 177 -40.65 -4.58 -7.80
C THR A 177 -40.49 -3.43 -6.81
N TYR A 178 -41.58 -3.03 -6.15
CA TYR A 178 -41.52 -2.03 -5.09
C TYR A 178 -40.62 -2.48 -3.94
N GLU A 179 -40.63 -3.78 -3.62
CA GLU A 179 -39.74 -4.38 -2.61
C GLU A 179 -38.26 -4.22 -2.98
N SER A 180 -37.87 -4.60 -4.21
CA SER A 180 -36.49 -4.45 -4.69
C SER A 180 -36.05 -2.98 -4.68
N PHE A 181 -36.91 -2.06 -5.14
CA PHE A 181 -36.63 -0.62 -5.07
C PHE A 181 -36.53 -0.10 -3.63
N SER A 182 -37.40 -0.56 -2.73
CA SER A 182 -37.38 -0.19 -1.31
C SER A 182 -36.08 -0.66 -0.64
N ASN A 183 -35.65 -1.89 -0.92
CA ASN A 183 -34.37 -2.42 -0.44
C ASN A 183 -33.21 -1.58 -0.99
N PHE A 184 -33.25 -1.26 -2.29
CA PHE A 184 -32.22 -0.46 -2.95
C PHE A 184 -32.04 0.93 -2.33
N VAL A 185 -33.13 1.67 -2.10
CA VAL A 185 -33.05 3.01 -1.48
C VAL A 185 -32.74 2.96 0.03
N SER A 186 -32.79 1.78 0.65
CA SER A 186 -32.48 1.57 2.07
C SER A 186 -31.05 1.04 2.31
N ILE A 187 -30.24 0.90 1.26
CA ILE A 187 -28.86 0.43 1.39
C ILE A 187 -28.07 1.38 2.31
N ASP A 188 -27.49 0.79 3.35
CA ASP A 188 -26.59 1.48 4.28
C ASP A 188 -25.14 1.29 3.84
N MET A 189 -24.49 2.37 3.40
CA MET A 189 -23.07 2.36 3.04
C MET A 189 -22.13 2.50 4.24
N SER A 190 -22.62 2.61 5.47
CA SER A 190 -21.80 2.83 6.66
C SER A 190 -20.78 1.70 6.93
N PHE A 191 -20.97 0.51 6.34
CA PHE A 191 -20.05 -0.61 6.44
C PHE A 191 -18.67 -0.34 5.82
N VAL A 192 -18.53 0.67 4.93
CA VAL A 192 -17.23 0.98 4.30
C VAL A 192 -16.16 1.46 5.29
N ARG A 193 -16.55 1.84 6.52
CA ARG A 193 -15.62 2.10 7.63
C ARG A 193 -14.80 0.86 8.02
N GLU A 194 -15.30 -0.33 7.69
CA GLU A 194 -14.63 -1.61 7.97
C GLU A 194 -13.61 -2.01 6.89
N LEU A 195 -13.41 -1.17 5.87
CA LEU A 195 -12.38 -1.39 4.86
C LEU A 195 -11.00 -1.57 5.52
N PRO A 196 -10.19 -2.54 5.05
CA PRO A 196 -8.84 -2.71 5.56
C PRO A 196 -8.02 -1.42 5.41
N GLU A 197 -7.28 -1.02 6.44
CA GLU A 197 -6.36 0.12 6.36
C GLU A 197 -5.27 -0.05 5.30
N SER A 198 -4.99 -1.30 4.89
CA SER A 198 -4.07 -1.65 3.81
C SER A 198 -4.62 -1.32 2.41
N THR A 199 -5.93 -1.22 2.23
CA THR A 199 -6.55 -0.81 0.96
C THR A 199 -6.51 0.70 0.84
N SER A 200 -5.91 1.23 -0.23
CA SER A 200 -5.95 2.66 -0.57
C SER A 200 -7.10 2.93 -1.53
N VAL A 201 -7.96 3.90 -1.19
CA VAL A 201 -9.15 4.23 -1.98
C VAL A 201 -9.00 5.58 -2.66
N LEU A 202 -9.11 5.63 -3.99
CA LEU A 202 -9.29 6.89 -4.73
C LEU A 202 -10.78 7.15 -4.89
N ILE A 203 -11.27 8.25 -4.33
CA ILE A 203 -12.65 8.70 -4.50
C ILE A 203 -12.65 9.81 -5.54
N LEU A 204 -13.34 9.60 -6.66
CA LEU A 204 -13.44 10.53 -7.78
C LEU A 204 -14.88 10.96 -7.99
N HIS A 205 -15.12 12.27 -8.08
CA HIS A 205 -16.47 12.80 -8.24
C HIS A 205 -16.50 14.04 -9.15
N GLY A 206 -17.49 14.13 -10.03
CA GLY A 206 -17.72 15.30 -10.88
C GLY A 206 -18.69 16.30 -10.23
N THR A 207 -18.40 17.60 -10.26
CA THR A 207 -19.28 18.58 -9.59
C THR A 207 -20.66 18.73 -10.23
N ASN A 208 -20.80 18.37 -11.50
CA ASN A 208 -22.05 18.46 -12.28
C ASN A 208 -22.68 17.09 -12.49
N ASP A 209 -22.34 16.10 -11.66
CA ASP A 209 -22.92 14.77 -11.70
C ASP A 209 -24.42 14.82 -11.37
N GLU A 210 -25.25 14.39 -12.32
CA GLU A 210 -26.70 14.52 -12.28
C GLU A 210 -27.39 13.42 -11.46
N TYR A 211 -26.66 12.38 -11.06
CA TYR A 211 -27.21 11.21 -10.36
C TYR A 211 -26.66 11.04 -8.95
N THR A 212 -25.42 11.47 -8.71
CA THR A 212 -24.73 11.35 -7.42
C THR A 212 -24.10 12.68 -7.06
N THR A 213 -24.25 13.10 -5.81
CA THR A 213 -23.87 14.46 -5.42
C THR A 213 -22.42 14.49 -4.91
N PRO A 214 -21.70 15.62 -5.01
CA PRO A 214 -20.40 15.76 -4.35
C PRO A 214 -20.43 15.51 -2.83
N ASN A 215 -21.61 15.66 -2.19
CA ASN A 215 -21.79 15.31 -0.78
C ASN A 215 -21.61 13.81 -0.54
N ASP A 216 -22.03 12.94 -1.48
CA ASP A 216 -21.80 11.49 -1.36
C ASP A 216 -20.30 11.17 -1.29
N ALA A 217 -19.49 11.82 -2.14
CA ALA A 217 -18.03 11.66 -2.13
C ALA A 217 -17.39 12.20 -0.84
N ALA A 218 -17.90 13.31 -0.29
CA ALA A 218 -17.44 13.84 0.99
C ALA A 218 -17.72 12.85 2.14
N GLU A 219 -18.89 12.21 2.17
CA GLU A 219 -19.21 11.19 3.18
C GLU A 219 -18.25 10.00 3.09
N PHE A 220 -18.02 9.45 1.90
CA PHE A 220 -16.99 8.41 1.72
C PHE A 220 -15.62 8.88 2.21
N SER A 221 -15.21 10.11 1.88
CA SER A 221 -13.92 10.65 2.30
C SER A 221 -13.78 10.76 3.82
N ASN A 222 -14.89 10.94 4.54
CA ASN A 222 -14.91 11.01 6.01
C ASN A 222 -14.86 9.63 6.67
N VAL A 223 -15.49 8.61 6.08
CA VAL A 223 -15.64 7.29 6.72
C VAL A 223 -14.64 6.23 6.23
N VAL A 224 -14.09 6.38 5.02
CA VAL A 224 -13.14 5.40 4.46
C VAL A 224 -11.76 5.62 5.09
N PRO A 225 -11.16 4.63 5.78
CA PRO A 225 -9.95 4.85 6.60
C PRO A 225 -8.71 5.33 5.84
N ASN A 226 -8.54 4.90 4.60
CA ASN A 226 -7.37 5.21 3.78
C ASN A 226 -7.81 5.66 2.39
N ASN A 227 -8.11 6.94 2.25
CA ASN A 227 -8.64 7.47 1.01
C ASN A 227 -7.90 8.72 0.49
N THR A 228 -8.13 9.02 -0.78
CA THR A 228 -7.78 10.27 -1.44
C THR A 228 -9.01 10.75 -2.20
N LEU A 229 -9.52 11.92 -1.88
CA LEU A 229 -10.65 12.54 -2.59
C LEU A 229 -10.13 13.45 -3.71
N LYS A 230 -10.64 13.25 -4.91
CA LYS A 230 -10.40 14.11 -6.07
C LYS A 230 -11.74 14.51 -6.69
N VAL A 231 -12.01 15.82 -6.69
CA VAL A 231 -13.20 16.40 -7.32
C VAL A 231 -12.79 17.01 -8.67
N ILE A 232 -13.52 16.66 -9.73
CA ILE A 232 -13.33 17.20 -11.08
C ILE A 232 -14.42 18.24 -11.35
N ILE A 233 -13.99 19.49 -11.50
CA ILE A 233 -14.91 20.62 -11.68
C ILE A 233 -15.56 20.53 -13.06
N GLY A 234 -16.88 20.66 -13.13
CA GLY A 234 -17.64 20.64 -14.36
C GLY A 234 -17.98 19.25 -14.91
N ALA A 235 -17.36 18.18 -14.40
CA ALA A 235 -17.63 16.83 -14.88
C ALA A 235 -19.03 16.34 -14.48
N ASN A 236 -19.71 15.72 -15.45
CA ASN A 236 -20.99 15.04 -15.27
C ASN A 236 -20.80 13.56 -14.91
N HIS A 237 -21.89 12.80 -14.72
CA HIS A 237 -21.81 11.41 -14.25
C HIS A 237 -21.04 10.47 -15.18
N SER A 238 -21.04 10.77 -16.48
CA SER A 238 -20.33 9.99 -17.50
C SER A 238 -18.96 10.58 -17.83
N TYR A 239 -18.59 11.73 -17.25
CA TYR A 239 -17.36 12.47 -17.53
C TYR A 239 -17.15 12.82 -19.01
N SER A 240 -18.21 12.97 -19.82
CA SER A 240 -18.14 13.01 -21.29
C SER A 240 -17.11 14.01 -21.85
N ASP A 241 -17.04 15.22 -21.29
CA ASP A 241 -16.07 16.25 -21.71
C ASP A 241 -14.78 16.28 -20.85
N HIS A 242 -14.68 15.36 -19.88
CA HIS A 242 -13.62 15.33 -18.87
C HIS A 242 -12.92 13.96 -18.80
N HIS A 243 -13.05 13.12 -19.84
CA HIS A 243 -12.38 11.81 -19.88
C HIS A 243 -10.87 11.93 -19.69
N ASN A 244 -10.23 12.91 -20.33
CA ASN A 244 -8.78 13.12 -20.22
C ASN A 244 -8.37 13.45 -18.79
N GLU A 245 -9.12 14.32 -18.13
CA GLU A 245 -8.84 14.73 -16.76
C GLU A 245 -9.06 13.58 -15.78
N LEU A 246 -10.15 12.83 -15.94
CA LEU A 246 -10.43 11.63 -15.15
C LEU A 246 -9.33 10.59 -15.29
N VAL A 247 -8.95 10.26 -16.53
CA VAL A 247 -7.90 9.27 -16.82
C VAL A 247 -6.56 9.75 -16.27
N SER A 248 -6.22 11.03 -16.45
CA SER A 248 -4.99 11.62 -15.90
C SER A 248 -4.95 11.52 -14.37
N ALA A 249 -6.04 11.83 -13.67
CA ALA A 249 -6.12 11.75 -12.22
C ALA A 249 -5.94 10.30 -11.71
N ILE A 250 -6.53 9.32 -12.40
CA ILE A 250 -6.36 7.90 -12.03
C ILE A 250 -4.92 7.43 -12.32
N ARG A 251 -4.33 7.84 -13.44
CA ARG A 251 -2.92 7.49 -13.76
C ARG A 251 -1.95 8.10 -12.77
N GLU A 252 -2.14 9.36 -12.41
CA GLU A 252 -1.35 10.04 -11.39
C GLU A 252 -1.44 9.29 -10.06
N TYR A 253 -2.64 8.89 -9.63
CA TYR A 253 -2.84 8.11 -8.41
C TYR A 253 -2.04 6.79 -8.34
N PHE A 254 -1.83 6.15 -9.49
CA PHE A 254 -1.03 4.94 -9.64
C PHE A 254 0.45 5.18 -9.94
N SER A 255 0.89 6.43 -10.14
CA SER A 255 2.30 6.73 -10.33
C SER A 255 3.11 6.44 -9.07
N ASP A 256 4.36 6.01 -9.23
CA ASP A 256 5.23 5.67 -8.09
C ASP A 256 5.45 6.87 -7.17
N GLU A 257 5.61 8.06 -7.75
CA GLU A 257 5.78 9.31 -7.02
C GLU A 257 4.55 9.65 -6.16
N PHE A 258 3.35 9.56 -6.72
CA PHE A 258 2.13 9.84 -5.97
C PHE A 258 1.87 8.78 -4.90
N GLN A 259 2.09 7.50 -5.21
CA GLN A 259 1.96 6.43 -4.24
C GLN A 259 2.94 6.59 -3.07
N SER A 260 4.20 6.94 -3.36
CA SER A 260 5.21 7.27 -2.35
C SER A 260 4.77 8.46 -1.50
N THR A 261 4.18 9.49 -2.13
CA THR A 261 3.69 10.71 -1.45
C THR A 261 2.52 10.40 -0.54
N ARG A 262 1.51 9.71 -1.05
CA ARG A 262 0.34 9.28 -0.29
C ARG A 262 0.77 8.42 0.91
N PHE A 263 1.67 7.47 0.70
CA PHE A 263 2.18 6.63 1.78
C PHE A 263 2.90 7.46 2.84
N PHE A 264 3.78 8.38 2.42
CA PHE A 264 4.52 9.24 3.34
C PHE A 264 3.60 10.16 4.16
N GLU A 265 2.68 10.88 3.50
CA GLU A 265 1.76 11.81 4.18
C GLU A 265 0.84 11.08 5.15
N LYS A 266 0.27 9.94 4.74
CA LYS A 266 -0.57 9.10 5.61
C LYS A 266 0.18 8.64 6.85
N ASN A 267 1.44 8.25 6.70
CA ASN A 267 2.24 7.70 7.79
C ASN A 267 3.10 8.78 8.50
N LYS A 268 2.88 10.07 8.20
CA LYS A 268 3.53 11.19 8.89
C LYS A 268 3.16 11.21 10.37
N PHE A 269 1.88 10.96 10.61
CA PHE A 269 1.29 10.77 11.91
C PHE A 269 0.64 9.39 11.95
N MET A 270 0.74 8.69 13.07
CA MET A 270 0.01 7.44 13.28
C MET A 270 -0.99 7.67 14.39
N SER A 271 -2.21 8.04 14.00
CA SER A 271 -3.16 8.76 14.86
C SER A 271 -2.60 10.14 15.22
N SER A 272 -2.44 10.48 16.50
CA SER A 272 -1.89 11.77 16.96
C SER A 272 -0.37 11.78 17.18
N ILE A 273 0.32 10.66 16.95
CA ILE A 273 1.74 10.48 17.31
C ILE A 273 2.61 10.74 16.07
N PRO A 274 3.56 11.71 16.12
CA PRO A 274 4.47 11.95 15.02
C PRO A 274 5.46 10.79 14.88
N ARG A 275 5.51 10.22 13.68
CA ARG A 275 6.45 9.13 13.34
C ARG A 275 7.82 9.68 12.98
N TYR A 276 7.83 10.77 12.24
CA TYR A 276 9.04 11.52 11.91
C TYR A 276 9.31 12.50 13.03
N LEU A 277 10.45 12.31 13.68
CA LEU A 277 10.91 13.15 14.76
C LEU A 277 12.18 13.84 14.31
N ASN A 278 12.27 15.14 14.54
CA ASN A 278 13.47 15.89 14.21
C ASN A 278 14.55 15.62 15.27
N VAL A 279 15.49 14.74 14.94
CA VAL A 279 16.75 14.59 15.68
C VAL A 279 17.79 15.40 14.90
N GLU A 280 17.98 16.64 15.33
CA GLU A 280 18.83 17.59 14.62
C GLU A 280 20.25 17.03 14.42
N GLY A 281 20.75 17.11 13.19
CA GLY A 281 22.06 16.56 12.79
C GLY A 281 22.05 15.08 12.41
N VAL A 282 20.91 14.39 12.51
CA VAL A 282 20.77 12.97 12.12
C VAL A 282 19.82 12.83 10.94
N THR A 283 20.32 12.27 9.84
CA THR A 283 19.50 12.01 8.65
C THR A 283 18.67 10.74 8.79
N ASN A 284 17.58 10.66 8.03
CA ASN A 284 16.78 9.43 7.89
C ASN A 284 16.20 8.86 9.20
N PHE A 285 16.14 9.66 10.28
CA PHE A 285 15.62 9.24 11.59
C PHE A 285 14.09 9.12 11.57
N ARG A 286 13.56 7.96 12.01
CA ARG A 286 12.11 7.75 12.22
C ARG A 286 11.83 6.54 13.11
N ASP A 287 10.63 6.54 13.70
CA ASP A 287 10.05 5.40 14.41
C ASP A 287 9.66 4.30 13.40
N LEU A 288 10.02 3.04 13.69
CA LEU A 288 9.64 1.87 12.87
C LEU A 288 8.24 1.35 13.23
N GLY A 289 7.71 1.73 14.39
CA GLY A 289 6.42 1.26 14.89
C GLY A 289 5.21 1.83 14.17
N GLY A 290 4.04 1.36 14.62
CA GLY A 290 2.68 1.80 14.32
C GLY A 290 2.10 1.42 12.96
N TYR A 291 2.79 0.56 12.20
CA TYR A 291 2.18 -0.08 11.03
C TYR A 291 1.15 -1.14 11.42
N PRO A 292 0.01 -1.22 10.72
CA PRO A 292 -0.96 -2.27 10.94
C PRO A 292 -0.43 -3.62 10.45
N ASN A 293 -0.74 -4.67 11.20
CA ASN A 293 -0.55 -6.04 10.76
C ASN A 293 -1.86 -6.64 10.23
N VAL A 294 -1.78 -7.84 9.65
CA VAL A 294 -2.94 -8.57 9.10
C VAL A 294 -4.05 -8.88 10.12
N THR A 295 -3.79 -8.74 11.42
CA THR A 295 -4.75 -8.99 12.52
C THR A 295 -5.35 -7.73 13.12
N ARG A 296 -5.23 -6.56 12.46
CA ARG A 296 -5.66 -5.24 12.98
C ARG A 296 -4.97 -4.82 14.29
N LYS A 297 -3.82 -5.41 14.62
CA LYS A 297 -2.90 -4.91 15.64
C LYS A 297 -1.81 -4.07 14.98
N TYR A 298 -0.97 -3.42 15.76
CA TYR A 298 0.07 -2.54 15.22
C TYR A 298 1.45 -2.91 15.74
N VAL A 299 2.48 -2.66 14.94
CA VAL A 299 3.86 -2.67 15.41
C VAL A 299 3.98 -1.66 16.56
N ARG A 300 4.65 -2.03 17.65
CA ARG A 300 4.77 -1.19 18.85
C ARG A 300 5.51 0.10 18.54
N LYS A 301 4.88 1.23 18.84
CA LYS A 301 5.45 2.58 18.69
C LYS A 301 6.54 2.83 19.74
N ARG A 302 7.46 3.77 19.47
CA ARG A 302 8.48 4.28 20.40
C ARG A 302 9.46 3.24 20.93
N PHE A 303 9.61 2.10 20.26
CA PHE A 303 10.51 1.04 20.68
C PHE A 303 11.74 0.90 19.77
N ILE A 304 11.52 0.83 18.46
CA ILE A 304 12.60 0.66 17.48
C ILE A 304 12.63 1.90 16.59
N PHE A 305 13.78 2.56 16.57
CA PHE A 305 14.03 3.70 15.69
C PHE A 305 15.10 3.31 14.67
N ARG A 306 14.98 3.83 13.45
CA ARG A 306 16.00 3.70 12.41
C ARG A 306 16.55 5.07 12.04
N SER A 307 17.82 5.13 11.67
CA SER A 307 18.45 6.38 11.22
C SER A 307 19.67 6.14 10.33
N GLY A 308 20.19 7.23 9.75
CA GLY A 308 21.59 7.31 9.35
C GLY A 308 22.53 7.35 10.56
N ASN A 309 23.83 7.46 10.30
CA ASN A 309 24.82 7.58 11.36
C ASN A 309 24.59 8.84 12.21
N LEU A 310 24.97 8.77 13.49
CA LEU A 310 24.72 9.83 14.46
C LEU A 310 25.88 10.82 14.61
N ASN A 311 26.94 10.73 13.79
CA ASN A 311 28.16 11.53 14.00
C ASN A 311 27.92 13.05 13.95
N GLY A 312 26.91 13.49 13.17
CA GLY A 312 26.54 14.90 13.04
C GLY A 312 25.51 15.40 14.07
N ILE A 313 25.11 14.59 15.06
CA ILE A 313 24.05 14.96 16.01
C ILE A 313 24.42 16.22 16.81
N THR A 314 23.45 17.13 16.96
CA THR A 314 23.62 18.35 17.77
C THR A 314 23.20 18.13 19.22
N GLU A 315 23.45 19.11 20.09
CA GLU A 315 22.93 19.08 21.47
C GLU A 315 21.40 18.99 21.52
N ASN A 316 20.68 19.64 20.60
CA ASN A 316 19.22 19.49 20.54
C ASN A 316 18.82 18.10 20.05
N GLY A 317 19.56 17.53 19.09
CA GLY A 317 19.38 16.14 18.69
C GLY A 317 19.53 15.18 19.89
N ILE A 318 20.56 15.38 20.72
CA ILE A 318 20.78 14.61 21.95
C ILE A 318 19.62 14.80 22.93
N LYS A 319 19.13 16.03 23.12
CA LYS A 319 17.92 16.29 23.94
C LYS A 319 16.72 15.51 23.40
N THR A 320 16.50 15.50 22.09
CA THR A 320 15.42 14.70 21.48
C THR A 320 15.60 13.21 21.78
N LEU A 321 16.80 12.65 21.64
CA LEU A 321 17.03 11.23 21.95
C LEU A 321 16.79 10.90 23.43
N ASN A 322 17.19 11.79 24.34
CA ASN A 322 16.93 11.64 25.77
C ASN A 322 15.43 11.69 26.09
N LEU A 323 14.69 12.59 25.43
CA LEU A 323 13.23 12.69 25.57
C LEU A 323 12.51 11.45 25.02
N LEU A 324 13.08 10.79 24.00
CA LEU A 324 12.60 9.50 23.49
C LEU A 324 13.06 8.31 24.34
N ASN A 325 13.79 8.55 25.43
CA ASN A 325 14.33 7.54 26.31
C ASN A 325 15.14 6.47 25.55
N ILE A 326 15.91 6.88 24.54
CA ILE A 326 16.79 5.96 23.81
C ILE A 326 17.88 5.47 24.75
N GLN A 327 18.02 4.15 24.85
CA GLN A 327 18.99 3.51 25.74
C GLN A 327 20.18 2.91 24.99
N ASN A 328 19.97 2.46 23.75
CA ASN A 328 20.99 1.76 22.97
C ASN A 328 21.01 2.21 21.50
N VAL A 329 22.19 2.15 20.89
CA VAL A 329 22.42 2.39 19.47
C VAL A 329 23.21 1.21 18.90
N PHE A 330 22.60 0.47 17.98
CA PHE A 330 23.26 -0.59 17.23
C PHE A 330 23.83 -0.02 15.92
N ASP A 331 25.16 -0.03 15.83
CA ASP A 331 25.91 0.50 14.68
C ASP A 331 26.38 -0.65 13.79
N PHE A 332 25.79 -0.77 12.60
CA PHE A 332 26.10 -1.82 11.61
C PHE A 332 27.22 -1.48 10.64
N ARG A 333 27.90 -0.34 10.82
CA ARG A 333 29.01 0.08 9.96
C ARG A 333 30.22 -0.84 10.10
N SER A 334 31.00 -0.97 9.04
CA SER A 334 32.31 -1.62 9.10
C SER A 334 33.29 -0.80 9.93
N THR A 335 34.33 -1.45 10.45
CA THR A 335 35.39 -0.76 11.18
C THR A 335 36.01 0.37 10.33
N PRO A 336 36.32 0.18 9.03
CA PRO A 336 36.79 1.26 8.17
C PRO A 336 35.80 2.44 8.04
N GLU A 337 34.50 2.18 7.87
CA GLU A 337 33.49 3.25 7.81
C GLU A 337 33.42 4.06 9.11
N VAL A 338 33.56 3.39 10.26
CA VAL A 338 33.59 4.06 11.58
C VAL A 338 34.86 4.90 11.73
N GLN A 339 36.00 4.43 11.20
CA GLN A 339 37.26 5.17 11.22
C GLN A 339 37.25 6.39 10.27
N ASP A 340 36.67 6.25 9.08
CA ASP A 340 36.56 7.32 8.07
C ASP A 340 35.57 8.42 8.49
N ILE A 341 34.36 8.02 8.90
CA ILE A 341 33.27 8.98 9.20
C ILE A 341 33.31 9.44 10.65
N GLY A 342 33.76 8.59 11.56
CA GLY A 342 33.69 8.81 13.00
C GLY A 342 32.42 8.27 13.66
N PHE A 343 32.37 8.41 14.98
CA PHE A 343 31.21 8.14 15.82
C PHE A 343 31.18 9.13 16.98
N VAL A 344 30.00 9.29 17.57
CA VAL A 344 29.76 10.15 18.72
C VAL A 344 29.43 9.31 19.96
N ASN A 345 29.94 9.72 21.11
CA ASN A 345 29.53 9.20 22.41
C ASN A 345 28.40 10.08 22.96
N ILE A 346 27.21 9.51 23.13
CA ILE A 346 26.06 10.24 23.64
C ILE A 346 25.85 9.86 25.11
N PRO A 347 25.92 10.81 26.06
CA PRO A 347 25.75 10.51 27.48
C PRO A 347 24.43 9.78 27.77
N GLY A 348 24.49 8.68 28.52
CA GLY A 348 23.33 7.88 28.88
C GLY A 348 22.88 6.86 27.82
N ILE A 349 23.49 6.85 26.63
CA ILE A 349 23.15 5.93 25.54
C ILE A 349 24.33 5.00 25.25
N SER A 350 24.10 3.69 25.30
CA SER A 350 25.13 2.70 25.00
C SER A 350 25.24 2.46 23.48
N ARG A 351 26.43 2.68 22.91
CA ARG A 351 26.73 2.30 21.53
C ARG A 351 27.24 0.86 21.48
N ILE A 352 26.57 0.03 20.67
CA ILE A 352 26.91 -1.37 20.43
C ILE A 352 27.31 -1.48 18.95
N HIS A 353 28.63 -1.52 18.70
CA HIS A 353 29.16 -1.66 17.34
C HIS A 353 29.19 -3.14 16.96
N ILE A 354 28.41 -3.49 15.93
CA ILE A 354 28.29 -4.86 15.43
C ILE A 354 28.24 -4.80 13.91
N SER A 355 29.39 -4.90 13.27
CA SER A 355 29.43 -4.82 11.82
C SER A 355 28.73 -6.00 11.15
N ILE A 356 27.98 -5.71 10.09
CA ILE A 356 27.41 -6.74 9.21
C ILE A 356 28.48 -7.34 8.30
N PHE A 357 29.41 -6.52 7.81
CA PHE A 357 30.47 -6.95 6.91
C PHE A 357 31.78 -7.08 7.71
N LYS A 358 32.32 -8.30 7.85
CA LYS A 358 33.62 -8.53 8.51
C LYS A 358 34.77 -7.95 7.67
N ASP A 359 35.90 -7.60 8.30
CA ASP A 359 37.09 -6.86 7.81
C ASP A 359 37.81 -7.42 6.54
N ALA A 360 37.09 -7.73 5.46
CA ALA A 360 37.64 -7.77 4.11
C ALA A 360 37.87 -6.34 3.60
N ASP A 361 38.61 -6.18 2.50
CA ASP A 361 38.83 -4.87 1.88
C ASP A 361 37.47 -4.22 1.50
N HIS A 362 36.99 -3.34 2.38
CA HIS A 362 35.73 -2.59 2.28
C HIS A 362 36.00 -1.10 2.04
N SER A 363 37.10 -0.81 1.36
CA SER A 363 37.30 0.49 0.72
C SER A 363 36.06 0.85 -0.12
N LYS A 364 35.76 2.14 -0.25
CA LYS A 364 34.59 2.60 -1.04
C LYS A 364 34.65 2.01 -2.46
N GLU A 365 35.86 1.82 -2.98
CA GLU A 365 36.23 1.17 -4.23
C GLU A 365 35.84 -0.33 -4.28
N ALA A 366 36.18 -1.13 -3.27
CA ALA A 366 35.94 -2.57 -3.26
C ALA A 366 34.46 -2.92 -3.06
N LEU A 367 33.77 -2.18 -2.18
CA LEU A 367 32.31 -2.28 -2.04
C LEU A 367 31.63 -1.84 -3.32
N PHE A 368 31.99 -0.68 -3.88
CA PHE A 368 31.36 -0.22 -5.11
C PHE A 368 31.63 -1.17 -6.28
N LYS A 369 32.83 -1.79 -6.40
CA LYS A 369 33.13 -2.79 -7.43
C LYS A 369 32.39 -4.13 -7.22
N LYS A 370 32.26 -4.59 -5.98
CA LYS A 370 31.44 -5.78 -5.63
C LYS A 370 29.97 -5.50 -5.98
N TRP A 371 29.49 -4.28 -5.76
CA TRP A 371 28.09 -3.94 -5.90
C TRP A 371 27.77 -3.56 -7.36
N SER A 372 28.65 -2.88 -8.07
CA SER A 372 28.48 -2.44 -9.46
C SER A 372 28.25 -3.59 -10.44
N SER A 373 28.79 -4.77 -10.16
CA SER A 373 28.50 -5.98 -10.94
C SER A 373 27.03 -6.44 -10.88
N TYR A 374 26.26 -5.97 -9.88
CA TYR A 374 24.85 -6.29 -9.72
C TYR A 374 23.92 -5.16 -10.19
N ILE A 375 24.37 -3.90 -10.30
CA ILE A 375 23.46 -2.74 -10.31
C ILE A 375 23.10 -2.21 -11.71
N GLN A 376 22.49 -3.04 -12.56
CA GLN A 376 21.85 -2.53 -13.78
C GLN A 376 20.38 -2.11 -13.55
N ASP A 377 19.73 -2.63 -12.50
CA ASP A 377 18.30 -2.41 -12.23
C ASP A 377 17.90 -2.67 -10.74
N TYR A 378 16.60 -2.86 -10.47
CA TYR A 378 16.08 -3.20 -9.14
C TYR A 378 16.47 -4.61 -8.66
N GLU A 379 16.79 -5.53 -9.59
CA GLU A 379 17.28 -6.86 -9.26
C GLU A 379 18.64 -6.81 -8.57
N GLY A 380 19.51 -5.92 -9.04
CA GLY A 380 20.81 -5.66 -8.42
C GLY A 380 20.73 -5.26 -6.96
N SER A 381 19.87 -4.27 -6.68
CA SER A 381 19.64 -3.80 -5.31
C SER A 381 19.04 -4.89 -4.42
N SER A 382 18.19 -5.75 -4.98
CA SER A 382 17.65 -6.89 -4.26
C SER A 382 18.73 -7.93 -3.92
N ASN A 383 19.65 -8.22 -4.85
CA ASN A 383 20.78 -9.12 -4.61
C ASN A 383 21.69 -8.59 -3.49
N VAL A 384 21.95 -7.28 -3.46
CA VAL A 384 22.69 -6.63 -2.36
C VAL A 384 21.97 -6.83 -1.01
N CYS A 385 20.65 -6.68 -0.96
CA CYS A 385 19.88 -6.92 0.27
C CYS A 385 19.97 -8.39 0.72
N MET A 386 19.96 -9.35 -0.21
CA MET A 386 20.15 -10.76 0.10
C MET A 386 21.56 -11.08 0.62
N ILE A 387 22.60 -10.44 0.07
CA ILE A 387 23.98 -10.56 0.59
C ILE A 387 24.07 -9.99 2.00
N ILE A 388 23.47 -8.83 2.25
CA ILE A 388 23.40 -8.21 3.58
C ILE A 388 22.70 -9.14 4.58
N LEU A 389 21.62 -9.79 4.15
CA LEU A 389 20.87 -10.72 4.99
C LEU A 389 21.70 -11.94 5.38
N ASP A 390 22.44 -12.51 4.43
CA ASP A 390 23.32 -13.66 4.64
C ASP A 390 24.47 -13.31 5.61
N GLU A 391 25.17 -12.20 5.37
CA GLU A 391 26.28 -11.76 6.21
C GLU A 391 25.81 -11.21 7.57
N GLY A 392 24.61 -10.62 7.63
CA GLY A 392 24.08 -9.88 8.78
C GLY A 392 23.48 -10.72 9.90
N GLY A 393 23.27 -12.02 9.70
CA GLY A 393 22.63 -12.92 10.67
C GLY A 393 23.16 -12.78 12.12
N PRO A 394 24.48 -12.80 12.36
CA PRO A 394 25.05 -12.61 13.69
C PRO A 394 24.67 -11.27 14.33
N ALA A 395 24.67 -10.17 13.57
CA ALA A 395 24.30 -8.84 14.06
C ALA A 395 22.81 -8.76 14.37
N TYR A 396 21.97 -9.30 13.49
CA TYR A 396 20.52 -9.33 13.67
C TYR A 396 20.10 -10.18 14.86
N LYS A 397 20.80 -11.29 15.13
CA LYS A 397 20.60 -12.09 16.34
C LYS A 397 20.79 -11.28 17.61
N VAL A 398 21.78 -10.40 17.67
CA VAL A 398 21.99 -9.54 18.85
C VAL A 398 20.82 -8.57 19.03
N VAL A 399 20.29 -7.99 17.95
CA VAL A 399 19.12 -7.10 18.04
C VAL A 399 17.85 -7.85 18.46
N PHE A 400 17.58 -9.03 17.89
CA PHE A 400 16.44 -9.84 18.33
C PHE A 400 16.56 -10.31 19.78
N ARG A 401 17.78 -10.57 20.27
CA ARG A 401 18.03 -10.82 21.70
C ARG A 401 17.75 -9.59 22.56
N HIS A 402 18.07 -8.39 22.07
CA HIS A 402 17.71 -7.15 22.76
C HIS A 402 16.20 -6.96 22.84
N ILE A 403 15.48 -7.20 21.73
CA ILE A 403 14.01 -7.15 21.69
C ILE A 403 13.39 -8.14 22.69
N LEU A 404 13.93 -9.36 22.77
CA LEU A 404 13.49 -10.39 23.69
C LEU A 404 13.71 -10.00 25.16
N ASN A 405 14.93 -9.57 25.50
CA ASN A 405 15.37 -9.41 26.89
C ASN A 405 15.05 -8.03 27.49
N TYR A 406 14.91 -6.99 26.65
CA TYR A 406 14.76 -5.61 27.08
C TYR A 406 13.58 -4.91 26.39
N PRO A 407 12.34 -5.41 26.55
CA PRO A 407 11.16 -4.85 25.90
C PRO A 407 10.82 -3.41 26.30
N ASN A 408 11.44 -2.87 27.36
CA ASN A 408 11.23 -1.50 27.83
C ASN A 408 12.45 -0.60 27.59
N ARG A 409 13.37 -0.99 26.70
CA ARG A 409 14.56 -0.19 26.35
C ARG A 409 14.53 0.19 24.87
N PRO A 410 13.96 1.36 24.54
CA PRO A 410 13.98 1.88 23.18
C PRO A 410 15.40 1.99 22.63
N PHE A 411 15.56 1.72 21.34
CA PHE A 411 16.87 1.69 20.70
C PHE A 411 16.85 2.16 19.26
N ILE A 412 18.03 2.56 18.78
CA ILE A 412 18.27 2.95 17.39
C ILE A 412 19.06 1.84 16.69
N ILE A 413 18.68 1.54 15.45
CA ILE A 413 19.49 0.75 14.51
C ILE A 413 19.94 1.66 13.36
N HIS A 414 21.22 1.61 13.00
CA HIS A 414 21.72 2.39 11.88
C HIS A 414 22.87 1.74 11.12
N GLY A 415 23.03 2.16 9.87
CA GLY A 415 24.24 1.97 9.07
C GLY A 415 24.88 3.32 8.78
N ALA A 416 25.53 3.47 7.63
CA ALA A 416 26.03 4.79 7.19
C ALA A 416 24.87 5.79 6.97
N MET A 417 23.92 5.39 6.14
CA MET A 417 22.77 6.19 5.72
C MET A 417 21.43 5.68 6.28
N GLY A 418 21.45 4.52 6.93
CA GLY A 418 20.22 3.89 7.41
C GLY A 418 19.34 3.34 6.28
N LYS A 419 19.93 2.96 5.14
CA LYS A 419 19.24 2.42 3.95
C LYS A 419 19.23 0.89 3.95
N ASP A 420 20.25 0.24 3.38
CA ASP A 420 20.22 -1.20 3.07
C ASP A 420 20.37 -2.08 4.31
N ARG A 421 21.51 -2.00 5.00
CA ARG A 421 21.82 -2.79 6.23
C ARG A 421 20.76 -2.65 7.32
N THR A 422 20.29 -1.44 7.52
CA THR A 422 19.21 -1.11 8.44
C THR A 422 17.86 -1.56 7.89
N GLY A 423 17.61 -1.37 6.58
CA GLY A 423 16.37 -1.72 5.90
C GLY A 423 16.09 -3.22 5.88
N VAL A 424 17.10 -4.06 5.72
CA VAL A 424 16.96 -5.52 5.80
C VAL A 424 16.53 -5.95 7.21
N LEU A 425 17.09 -5.36 8.27
CA LEU A 425 16.60 -5.64 9.63
C LEU A 425 15.17 -5.13 9.85
N CYS A 426 14.85 -3.92 9.37
CA CYS A 426 13.48 -3.39 9.40
C CYS A 426 12.50 -4.32 8.68
N MET A 427 12.88 -4.84 7.52
CA MET A 427 12.10 -5.82 6.74
C MET A 427 11.81 -7.07 7.58
N LEU A 428 12.83 -7.66 8.22
CA LEU A 428 12.66 -8.83 9.09
C LEU A 428 11.72 -8.54 10.27
N VAL A 429 11.91 -7.42 10.97
CA VAL A 429 11.06 -7.02 12.11
C VAL A 429 9.61 -6.83 11.67
N LEU A 430 9.36 -6.07 10.61
CA LEU A 430 8.01 -5.78 10.14
C LEU A 430 7.31 -7.05 9.62
N LYS A 431 8.03 -7.92 8.89
CA LYS A 431 7.47 -9.18 8.40
C LYS A 431 7.20 -10.17 9.53
N LEU A 432 8.03 -10.21 10.59
CA LEU A 432 7.75 -10.97 11.82
C LEU A 432 6.48 -10.48 12.53
N CYS A 433 6.20 -9.18 12.48
CA CYS A 433 4.97 -8.58 13.01
C CYS A 433 3.71 -8.84 12.17
N GLY A 434 3.85 -9.43 10.97
CA GLY A 434 2.76 -9.67 10.04
C GLY A 434 2.31 -8.42 9.27
N VAL A 435 3.23 -7.46 9.05
CA VAL A 435 3.00 -6.31 8.17
C VAL A 435 3.09 -6.76 6.71
N SER A 436 2.21 -6.26 5.84
CA SER A 436 2.20 -6.62 4.41
C SER A 436 3.46 -6.18 3.68
N ASP A 437 3.90 -6.97 2.70
CA ASP A 437 5.10 -6.70 1.89
C ASP A 437 5.08 -5.31 1.21
N ASP A 438 3.91 -4.83 0.79
CA ASP A 438 3.75 -3.48 0.22
C ASP A 438 4.14 -2.37 1.21
N ILE A 439 3.62 -2.43 2.44
CA ILE A 439 3.96 -1.48 3.51
C ILE A 439 5.45 -1.54 3.84
N ILE A 440 6.05 -2.75 3.86
CA ILE A 440 7.49 -2.93 4.11
C ILE A 440 8.32 -2.26 3.01
N ALA A 441 7.98 -2.49 1.75
CA ALA A 441 8.67 -1.88 0.62
C ALA A 441 8.52 -0.36 0.58
N ARG A 442 7.33 0.17 0.89
CA ARG A 442 7.10 1.61 1.01
C ARG A 442 7.81 2.22 2.23
N GLU A 443 7.96 1.48 3.33
CA GLU A 443 8.77 1.89 4.48
C GLU A 443 10.23 2.10 4.09
N TYR A 444 10.76 1.16 3.32
CA TYR A 444 12.11 1.24 2.79
C TYR A 444 12.28 2.44 1.85
N GLU A 445 11.32 2.64 0.94
CA GLU A 445 11.34 3.72 -0.05
C GLU A 445 11.34 5.14 0.56
N ILE A 446 10.75 5.34 1.74
CA ILE A 446 10.77 6.62 2.47
C ILE A 446 12.20 7.18 2.61
N THR A 447 13.22 6.31 2.62
CA THR A 447 14.61 6.74 2.65
C THR A 447 14.99 7.71 1.52
N ASN A 448 14.37 7.63 0.34
CA ASN A 448 14.62 8.59 -0.75
C ASN A 448 14.17 10.02 -0.41
N ARG A 449 13.19 10.18 0.48
CA ARG A 449 12.70 11.49 0.91
C ARG A 449 13.58 12.09 2.01
N ASN A 450 14.12 11.24 2.86
CA ASN A 450 14.86 11.67 4.05
C ASN A 450 16.38 11.77 3.82
N ILE A 451 16.87 11.34 2.66
CA ILE A 451 18.26 11.44 2.27
C ILE A 451 18.33 12.27 1.00
N GLN A 452 18.99 13.42 1.09
CA GLN A 452 19.40 14.18 -0.08
C GLN A 452 20.88 13.89 -0.32
N TYR A 453 21.18 13.28 -1.46
CA TYR A 453 22.55 13.12 -1.91
C TYR A 453 23.00 14.42 -2.56
N ASN A 454 24.06 15.03 -2.05
CA ASN A 454 24.68 16.16 -2.76
C ASN A 454 25.41 15.63 -4.01
N GLU A 455 25.59 16.51 -4.99
CA GLU A 455 26.29 16.17 -6.24
C GLU A 455 27.74 15.71 -6.01
N ASP A 456 28.40 16.22 -4.98
CA ASP A 456 29.78 15.86 -4.65
C ASP A 456 29.91 14.39 -4.19
N ILE A 457 28.94 13.87 -3.42
CA ILE A 457 28.90 12.45 -3.05
C ILE A 457 28.67 11.58 -4.27
N ILE A 458 27.71 11.95 -5.13
CA ILE A 458 27.42 11.21 -6.37
C ILE A 458 28.67 11.18 -7.26
N LYS A 459 29.35 12.33 -7.39
CA LYS A 459 30.59 12.47 -8.15
C LYS A 459 31.72 11.63 -7.56
N THR A 460 31.84 11.59 -6.23
CA THR A 460 32.82 10.72 -5.56
C THR A 460 32.59 9.26 -5.94
N TYR A 461 31.35 8.77 -5.88
CA TYR A 461 31.04 7.41 -6.32
C TYR A 461 31.31 7.21 -7.81
N TYR A 462 31.00 8.19 -8.65
CA TYR A 462 31.29 8.15 -10.08
C TYR A 462 32.78 7.98 -10.39
N ASP A 463 33.62 8.79 -9.75
CA ASP A 463 35.06 8.74 -9.89
C ASP A 463 35.61 7.39 -9.39
N LEU A 464 35.06 6.84 -8.30
CA LEU A 464 35.41 5.54 -7.75
C LEU A 464 35.12 4.37 -8.72
N CYS A 465 34.02 4.45 -9.50
CA CYS A 465 33.78 3.46 -10.56
C CYS A 465 34.52 3.74 -11.87
N LYS A 466 35.45 4.70 -11.92
CA LYS A 466 36.34 4.91 -13.07
C LYS A 466 35.59 5.01 -14.42
N GLY A 467 34.40 5.61 -14.42
CA GLY A 467 33.58 5.80 -15.62
C GLY A 467 32.82 4.56 -16.13
N HIS A 468 32.72 3.47 -15.35
CA HIS A 468 31.90 2.31 -15.74
C HIS A 468 30.38 2.58 -15.65
N PHE A 469 29.97 3.63 -14.94
CA PHE A 469 28.57 4.04 -14.75
C PHE A 469 28.46 5.53 -15.00
N THR A 470 27.31 5.95 -15.52
CA THR A 470 26.91 7.35 -15.59
C THR A 470 26.49 7.87 -14.21
N MET A 471 26.53 9.19 -14.02
CA MET A 471 26.02 9.84 -12.80
C MET A 471 24.56 9.48 -12.51
N ASP A 472 23.72 9.34 -13.54
CA ASP A 472 22.31 8.98 -13.40
C ASP A 472 22.12 7.52 -12.94
N GLU A 473 22.94 6.60 -13.43
CA GLU A 473 22.93 5.23 -12.94
C GLU A 473 23.32 5.17 -11.46
N ILE A 474 24.31 5.96 -11.05
CA ILE A 474 24.71 6.06 -9.64
C ILE A 474 23.59 6.63 -8.78
N ARG A 475 22.90 7.69 -9.23
CA ARG A 475 21.70 8.19 -8.54
C ARG A 475 20.65 7.09 -8.36
N LYS A 476 20.38 6.31 -9.42
CA LYS A 476 19.43 5.20 -9.39
C LYS A 476 19.84 4.08 -8.43
N VAL A 477 21.14 3.78 -8.31
CA VAL A 477 21.71 2.83 -7.33
C VAL A 477 21.50 3.31 -5.90
N MET A 478 21.73 4.59 -5.68
CA MET A 478 21.71 5.19 -4.36
C MET A 478 20.29 5.29 -3.79
N ASN A 479 19.26 5.25 -4.64
CA ASN A 479 17.87 5.22 -4.22
C ASN A 479 17.46 3.88 -3.56
N ALA A 480 16.58 3.98 -2.57
CA ALA A 480 15.82 2.88 -1.97
C ALA A 480 14.56 2.65 -2.81
N LYS A 481 14.61 1.76 -3.81
CA LYS A 481 13.44 1.52 -4.68
C LYS A 481 12.46 0.54 -4.04
N TYR A 482 11.17 0.80 -4.20
CA TYR A 482 10.08 -0.08 -3.78
C TYR A 482 10.23 -1.49 -4.40
N GLU A 483 10.48 -1.57 -5.70
CA GLU A 483 10.57 -2.83 -6.46
C GLU A 483 11.71 -3.70 -5.96
N SER A 484 12.84 -3.08 -5.60
CA SER A 484 13.99 -3.79 -5.06
C SER A 484 13.66 -4.49 -3.74
N MET A 485 12.88 -3.85 -2.87
CA MET A 485 12.46 -4.45 -1.60
C MET A 485 11.39 -5.53 -1.80
N ILE A 486 10.43 -5.32 -2.70
CA ILE A 486 9.45 -6.37 -3.07
C ILE A 486 10.17 -7.62 -3.57
N LEU A 487 11.12 -7.47 -4.50
CA LEU A 487 11.88 -8.61 -5.01
C LEU A 487 12.72 -9.28 -3.92
N THR A 488 13.25 -8.50 -2.97
CA THR A 488 13.97 -9.04 -1.81
C THR A 488 13.05 -9.86 -0.90
N LEU A 489 11.82 -9.38 -0.66
CA LEU A 489 10.82 -10.11 0.12
C LEU A 489 10.40 -11.42 -0.55
N HIS A 490 10.28 -11.44 -1.88
CA HIS A 490 10.04 -12.67 -2.65
C HIS A 490 11.22 -13.64 -2.53
N LYS A 491 12.45 -13.19 -2.84
CA LYS A 491 13.67 -14.02 -2.71
C LYS A 491 13.87 -14.54 -1.29
N PHE A 492 13.56 -13.72 -0.28
CA PHE A 492 13.56 -14.13 1.13
C PHE A 492 12.57 -15.28 1.38
N SER A 493 11.33 -15.12 0.91
CA SER A 493 10.27 -16.12 1.11
C SER A 493 10.58 -17.43 0.38
N ASP A 494 11.17 -17.36 -0.81
CA ASP A 494 11.61 -18.54 -1.56
C ASP A 494 12.74 -19.30 -0.85
N MET A 495 13.66 -18.56 -0.21
CA MET A 495 14.85 -19.14 0.42
C MET A 495 14.60 -19.63 1.86
N TYR A 496 13.86 -18.87 2.66
CA TYR A 496 13.69 -19.10 4.09
C TYR A 496 12.24 -19.43 4.48
N GLY A 497 11.28 -19.29 3.57
CA GLY A 497 9.86 -19.42 3.87
C GLY A 497 9.36 -18.25 4.71
N THR A 498 9.33 -18.43 6.03
CA THR A 498 8.83 -17.43 6.97
C THR A 498 9.95 -16.80 7.79
N VAL A 499 9.69 -15.63 8.38
CA VAL A 499 10.64 -15.01 9.30
C VAL A 499 10.80 -15.85 10.58
N ASP A 500 9.75 -16.53 11.04
CA ASP A 500 9.83 -17.53 12.12
C ASP A 500 10.88 -18.60 11.82
N ASN A 501 10.85 -19.19 10.62
CA ASN A 501 11.84 -20.19 10.20
C ASN A 501 13.25 -19.61 10.17
N TYR A 502 13.43 -18.39 9.63
CA TYR A 502 14.73 -17.72 9.65
C TYR A 502 15.25 -17.51 11.08
N LEU A 503 14.42 -17.04 12.01
CA LEU A 503 14.81 -16.87 13.41
C LEU A 503 15.14 -18.22 14.07
N ASN A 504 14.37 -19.26 13.77
CA ASN A 504 14.55 -20.57 14.39
C ASN A 504 15.77 -21.30 13.86
N GLU A 505 15.82 -21.56 12.56
CA GLU A 505 16.80 -22.44 11.93
C GLU A 505 18.15 -21.74 11.70
N TYR A 506 18.15 -20.45 11.38
CA TYR A 506 19.37 -19.73 11.01
C TYR A 506 19.92 -18.87 12.15
N LEU A 507 19.04 -18.27 12.96
CA LEU A 507 19.47 -17.48 14.13
C LEU A 507 19.45 -18.27 15.45
N GLY A 508 18.84 -19.46 15.48
CA GLY A 508 18.84 -20.35 16.65
C GLY A 508 17.98 -19.84 17.82
N PHE A 509 16.86 -19.18 17.54
CA PHE A 509 15.85 -18.87 18.55
C PHE A 509 14.85 -20.03 18.70
N THR A 510 14.44 -20.33 19.92
CA THR A 510 13.35 -21.30 20.14
C THR A 510 11.99 -20.69 19.77
N GLN A 511 10.99 -21.52 19.46
CA GLN A 511 9.64 -21.00 19.15
C GLN A 511 9.09 -20.11 20.27
N ARG A 512 9.31 -20.49 21.54
CA ARG A 512 8.90 -19.69 22.70
C ARG A 512 9.55 -18.30 22.73
N GLU A 513 10.81 -18.20 22.32
CA GLU A 513 11.50 -16.90 22.24
C GLU A 513 10.95 -16.07 21.08
N ILE A 514 10.63 -16.69 19.94
CA ILE A 514 10.02 -16.02 18.78
C ILE A 514 8.64 -15.46 19.15
N ASP A 515 7.81 -16.26 19.83
CA ASP A 515 6.50 -15.83 20.30
C ASP A 515 6.62 -14.65 21.28
N GLN A 516 7.60 -14.69 22.19
CA GLN A 516 7.86 -13.56 23.10
C GLN A 516 8.37 -12.32 22.37
N ILE A 517 9.22 -12.48 21.35
CA ILE A 517 9.68 -11.38 20.49
C ILE A 517 8.47 -10.74 19.80
N LYS A 518 7.57 -11.53 19.21
CA LYS A 518 6.33 -11.05 18.59
C LYS A 518 5.47 -10.27 19.59
N ASN A 519 5.28 -10.81 20.79
CA ASN A 519 4.53 -10.12 21.86
C ASN A 519 5.18 -8.79 22.28
N ASN A 520 6.52 -8.70 22.27
CA ASN A 520 7.21 -7.45 22.59
C ASN A 520 7.11 -6.40 21.47
N LEU A 521 6.84 -6.84 20.24
CA LEU A 521 6.80 -6.01 19.03
C LEU A 521 5.40 -5.60 18.58
N ILE A 522 4.33 -6.23 19.07
CA ILE A 522 2.94 -5.96 18.65
C ILE A 522 2.16 -5.39 19.83
N ALA A 523 1.37 -4.35 19.58
CA ALA A 523 0.48 -3.73 20.54
C ALA A 523 -0.86 -3.33 19.89
N ASP A 524 -1.93 -3.30 20.67
CA ASP A 524 -3.22 -2.80 20.19
C ASP A 524 -3.21 -1.26 20.08
N HIS A 525 -4.21 -0.65 19.43
CA HIS A 525 -4.22 0.80 19.23
C HIS A 525 -4.19 1.59 20.56
N ALA A 526 -4.98 1.16 21.54
CA ALA A 526 -5.02 1.77 22.87
C ALA A 526 -3.66 1.62 23.60
N GLU A 527 -3.09 0.42 23.59
CA GLU A 527 -1.77 0.16 24.17
C GLU A 527 -0.67 1.00 23.52
N ASN A 528 -0.75 1.26 22.21
CA ASN A 528 0.18 2.17 21.54
C ASN A 528 0.03 3.62 21.99
N ILE A 529 -1.19 4.08 22.27
CA ILE A 529 -1.42 5.42 22.86
C ILE A 529 -0.87 5.46 24.28
N ASP A 530 -1.10 4.42 25.08
CA ASP A 530 -0.67 4.39 26.47
C ASP A 530 0.84 4.22 26.62
N ASN A 531 1.48 3.40 25.78
CA ASN A 531 2.94 3.33 25.67
C ASN A 531 3.51 4.71 25.28
N TYR A 532 2.90 5.37 24.29
CA TYR A 532 3.28 6.74 23.95
C TYR A 532 3.11 7.70 25.14
N LYS A 533 1.97 7.70 25.82
CA LYS A 533 1.75 8.57 26.99
C LYS A 533 2.75 8.26 28.11
N ARG A 534 2.99 7.00 28.44
CA ARG A 534 3.97 6.60 29.46
C ARG A 534 5.38 7.09 29.10
N ASP A 535 5.78 6.92 27.85
CA ASP A 535 7.11 7.31 27.38
C ASP A 535 7.23 8.84 27.15
N ASN A 536 6.10 9.56 26.98
CA ASN A 536 6.05 11.00 26.68
C ASN A 536 5.35 11.87 27.75
N GLU A 537 4.84 11.35 28.88
CA GLU A 537 4.33 12.14 30.01
C GLU A 537 5.45 12.98 30.65
N LEU A 538 6.70 12.56 30.43
CA LEU A 538 7.92 13.33 30.73
C LEU A 538 8.18 14.49 29.75
N LEU A 539 7.55 14.52 28.57
CA LEU A 539 7.72 15.56 27.55
C LEU A 539 6.78 16.76 27.76
N HIS A 540 5.51 16.54 28.14
CA HIS A 540 4.57 17.64 28.40
C HIS A 540 4.88 18.43 29.68
N LEU A 541 5.54 17.82 30.67
CA LEU A 541 5.97 18.49 31.90
C LEU A 541 7.30 19.26 31.75
N LYS A 542 8.06 19.08 30.67
CA LYS A 542 9.37 19.72 30.45
C LYS A 542 9.46 20.66 29.24
N SER A 543 8.41 20.77 28.42
CA SER A 543 8.30 21.85 27.42
C SER A 543 7.56 23.09 27.94
N ALA A 544 7.14 23.07 29.21
CA ALA A 544 6.47 24.17 29.93
C ALA A 544 7.31 24.74 31.10
N LEU A 545 8.58 24.34 31.20
CA LEU A 545 9.64 24.89 32.06
C LEU A 545 10.87 25.13 31.18
#